data_AF-A0A964Q2J9-F1
#
_entry.id   AF-A0A964Q2J9-F1
#
_cell.length_a   1.000
_cell.length_b   1.000
_cell.length_c   1.000
_cell.angle_alpha   90.00
_cell.angle_beta   90.00
_cell.angle_gamma   90.00
#
_symmetry.space_group_name_H-M   'P 1'
#
loop_
_entity.id
_entity.type
_entity.pdbx_description
1 polymer ?
#
loop_
_entity_poly.entity_id
_entity_poly.type
_entity_poly.pdbx_seq_one_letter_code
_entity_poly.pdbx_strand_id
1 'polypeptide(L)'
;MRSYLADPDQSLLTQLNENSLAGEMDNYYSRIKESMDLTPEQGKQVEAALEKQKAKTLEWFKSGKKEIEFSSPDGLAAGTLKTEYTIPKWVEYYREKLAEVEKVRGENRGWALGKDLDKARLAALKSEIVKTRRVLQEELETQKSALANEIQKNLTADQKNKAITEKAKNPGPIYWIDRMTIWGITAIGAGLFLGAFTRLAAWGGIVFLAMTYFTVPPFPWLPVPPINEGNYVFINKNVVEMLAMAVIATTNTGKIVGLDGLIAHFFPCCGKPTNPPP
;
A
#
# COMPACT_ATOMS: atom_id res chain seq x y z
N MET A 1 -9.27 13.78 9.19
CA MET A 1 -9.07 12.87 8.03
C MET A 1 -8.99 11.38 8.39
N ARG A 2 -8.68 10.96 9.62
CA ARG A 2 -8.63 9.53 10.04
C ARG A 2 -9.97 8.77 9.93
N SER A 3 -11.11 9.46 9.81
CA SER A 3 -12.44 8.83 9.90
C SER A 3 -12.92 8.11 8.64
N TYR A 4 -12.27 8.29 7.49
CA TYR A 4 -12.74 7.73 6.21
C TYR A 4 -11.91 6.54 5.70
N LEU A 5 -10.71 6.31 6.23
CA LEU A 5 -9.87 5.17 5.90
C LEU A 5 -9.79 4.25 7.11
N ALA A 6 -10.02 2.95 6.93
CA ALA A 6 -9.84 1.99 8.01
C ALA A 6 -8.39 2.07 8.53
N ASP A 7 -8.21 2.40 9.80
CA ASP A 7 -6.89 2.40 10.42
C ASP A 7 -6.33 0.96 10.37
N PRO A 8 -5.24 0.70 9.63
CA PRO A 8 -4.74 -0.65 9.42
C PRO A 8 -4.32 -1.32 10.74
N ASP A 9 -3.85 -0.53 11.70
CA ASP A 9 -3.50 -0.98 13.05
C ASP A 9 -4.72 -1.53 13.82
N GLN A 10 -5.83 -0.79 13.79
CA GLN A 10 -7.06 -1.20 14.44
C GLN A 10 -7.63 -2.46 13.78
N SER A 11 -7.58 -2.53 12.45
CA SER A 11 -8.01 -3.74 11.73
C SER A 11 -7.20 -4.97 12.15
N LEU A 12 -5.87 -4.86 12.26
CA LEU A 12 -5.03 -5.97 12.70
C LEU A 12 -5.34 -6.39 14.15
N LEU A 13 -5.53 -5.42 15.05
CA LEU A 13 -5.91 -5.69 16.43
C LEU A 13 -7.27 -6.39 16.53
N THR A 14 -8.23 -6.03 15.68
CA THR A 14 -9.52 -6.73 15.64
C THR A 14 -9.41 -8.17 15.15
N GLN A 15 -8.51 -8.43 14.19
CA GLN A 15 -8.24 -9.78 13.68
C GLN A 15 -7.51 -10.65 14.73
N LEU A 16 -6.61 -10.05 15.53
CA LEU A 16 -5.85 -10.69 16.59
C LEU A 16 -6.65 -10.82 17.90
N ASN A 17 -7.83 -11.41 17.81
CA ASN A 17 -8.67 -11.79 18.94
C ASN A 17 -9.05 -13.28 18.79
N GLU A 18 -9.03 -14.06 19.88
CA GLU A 18 -9.39 -15.49 19.86
C GLU A 18 -10.70 -15.76 19.13
N ASN A 19 -11.73 -14.93 19.37
CA ASN A 19 -13.04 -15.05 18.73
C ASN A 19 -13.00 -14.68 17.24
N SER A 20 -12.20 -13.68 16.86
CA SER A 20 -12.08 -13.25 15.46
C SER A 20 -11.30 -14.26 14.63
N LEU A 21 -10.27 -14.88 15.20
CA LEU A 21 -9.45 -15.87 14.53
C LEU A 21 -10.27 -17.11 14.16
N ALA A 22 -11.08 -17.61 15.10
CA ALA A 22 -12.01 -18.70 14.85
C ALA A 22 -13.06 -18.32 13.79
N GLY A 23 -13.67 -17.13 13.93
CA GLY A 23 -14.66 -16.62 12.98
C GLY A 23 -14.11 -16.41 11.56
N GLU A 24 -12.85 -15.98 11.41
CA GLU A 24 -12.19 -15.88 10.09
C GLU A 24 -12.01 -17.25 9.44
N MET A 25 -11.63 -18.27 10.22
CA MET A 25 -11.50 -19.64 9.72
C MET A 25 -12.86 -20.23 9.32
N ASP A 26 -13.92 -19.95 10.09
CA ASP A 26 -15.29 -20.35 9.76
C ASP A 26 -15.83 -19.65 8.50
N ASN A 27 -15.56 -18.36 8.37
CA ASN A 27 -15.89 -17.59 7.16
C ASN A 27 -15.13 -18.13 5.94
N TYR A 28 -13.86 -18.52 6.11
CA TYR A 28 -13.08 -19.12 5.04
C TYR A 28 -13.64 -20.48 4.62
N TYR A 29 -14.00 -21.34 5.59
CA TYR A 29 -14.67 -22.62 5.32
C TYR A 29 -16.02 -22.42 4.62
N SER A 30 -16.84 -21.47 5.08
CA SER A 30 -18.14 -21.16 4.48
C SER A 30 -18.00 -20.75 3.01
N ARG A 31 -17.00 -19.92 2.68
CA ARG A 31 -16.70 -19.54 1.29
C ARG A 31 -16.31 -20.74 0.44
N ILE A 32 -15.48 -21.64 0.96
CA ILE A 32 -15.10 -22.87 0.25
C ILE A 32 -16.32 -23.77 0.02
N LYS A 33 -17.20 -23.87 1.01
CA LYS A 33 -18.44 -24.65 0.90
C LYS A 33 -19.42 -24.06 -0.10
N GLU A 34 -19.52 -22.74 -0.17
CA GLU A 34 -20.38 -22.04 -1.14
C GLU A 34 -19.83 -22.12 -2.56
N SER A 35 -18.50 -22.09 -2.73
CA SER A 35 -17.90 -22.08 -4.05
C SER A 35 -17.57 -23.43 -4.65
N MET A 36 -17.41 -24.44 -3.80
CA MET A 36 -17.06 -25.80 -4.20
C MET A 36 -18.20 -26.74 -3.82
N ASP A 37 -18.75 -27.42 -4.82
CA ASP A 37 -19.69 -28.54 -4.63
C ASP A 37 -18.94 -29.73 -4.01
N LEU A 38 -18.63 -29.63 -2.70
CA LEU A 38 -17.92 -30.66 -1.95
C LEU A 38 -18.79 -31.91 -1.83
N THR A 39 -18.19 -33.08 -2.08
CA THR A 39 -18.85 -34.35 -1.73
C THR A 39 -18.97 -34.49 -0.21
N PRO A 40 -19.97 -35.21 0.30
CA PRO A 40 -20.20 -35.34 1.75
C PRO A 40 -19.02 -35.98 2.51
N GLU A 41 -18.19 -36.77 1.83
CA GLU A 41 -16.96 -37.33 2.41
C GLU A 41 -15.82 -36.30 2.51
N GLN A 42 -15.63 -35.50 1.46
CA GLN A 42 -14.66 -34.39 1.45
C GLN A 42 -15.03 -33.34 2.51
N GLY A 43 -16.33 -33.04 2.66
CA GLY A 43 -16.83 -32.12 3.68
C GLY A 43 -16.41 -32.50 5.10
N LYS A 44 -16.56 -33.77 5.48
CA LYS A 44 -16.14 -34.27 6.80
C LYS A 44 -14.63 -34.19 7.02
N GLN A 45 -13.82 -34.45 5.99
CA GLN A 45 -12.36 -34.36 6.08
C GLN A 45 -11.88 -32.90 6.22
N VAL A 46 -12.54 -31.97 5.51
CA VAL A 46 -12.25 -30.53 5.60
C VAL A 46 -12.69 -29.97 6.95
N GLU A 47 -13.85 -30.37 7.48
CA GLU A 47 -14.31 -29.99 8.83
C GLU A 47 -13.34 -30.49 9.92
N ALA A 48 -12.88 -31.74 9.82
CA ALA A 48 -11.88 -32.28 10.74
C ALA A 48 -10.54 -31.54 10.65
N ALA A 49 -10.10 -31.15 9.44
CA ALA A 49 -8.91 -30.35 9.23
C ALA A 49 -9.06 -28.93 9.79
N LEU A 50 -10.24 -28.32 9.64
CA LEU A 50 -10.58 -27.02 10.20
C LEU A 50 -10.48 -27.03 11.73
N GLU A 51 -11.14 -27.97 12.40
CA GLU A 51 -11.11 -28.07 13.86
C GLU A 51 -9.70 -28.34 14.40
N LYS A 52 -8.95 -29.22 13.75
CA LYS A 52 -7.54 -29.48 14.09
C LYS A 52 -6.70 -28.20 13.96
N GLN A 53 -6.89 -27.44 12.89
CA GLN A 53 -6.14 -26.22 12.65
C GLN A 53 -6.57 -25.09 13.58
N LYS A 54 -7.86 -24.95 13.90
CA LYS A 54 -8.37 -24.03 14.92
C LYS A 54 -7.69 -24.29 16.26
N ALA A 55 -7.66 -25.55 16.71
CA ALA A 55 -7.01 -25.92 17.96
C ALA A 55 -5.51 -25.57 17.95
N LYS A 56 -4.81 -25.90 16.86
CA LYS A 56 -3.39 -25.57 16.68
C LYS A 56 -3.13 -24.07 16.66
N THR A 57 -3.99 -23.29 16.01
CA THR A 57 -3.85 -21.84 15.94
C THR A 57 -4.20 -21.18 17.27
N LEU A 58 -5.17 -21.69 18.03
CA LEU A 58 -5.44 -21.23 19.40
C LEU A 58 -4.29 -21.55 20.35
N GLU A 59 -3.68 -22.73 20.22
CA GLU A 59 -2.48 -23.09 20.97
C GLU A 59 -1.31 -22.17 20.61
N TRP A 60 -1.06 -21.95 19.31
CA TRP A 60 -0.08 -20.98 18.83
C TRP A 60 -0.35 -19.55 19.34
N PHE A 61 -1.62 -19.13 19.38
CA PHE A 61 -1.96 -17.80 19.90
C PHE A 61 -1.66 -17.69 21.40
N LYS A 62 -1.80 -18.77 22.18
CA LYS A 62 -1.54 -18.78 23.63
C LYS A 62 -0.07 -18.92 23.97
N SER A 63 0.65 -19.81 23.29
CA SER A 63 2.01 -20.25 23.68
C SER A 63 3.06 -20.03 22.59
N GLY A 64 2.67 -19.60 21.39
CA GLY A 64 3.58 -19.33 20.28
C GLY A 64 4.61 -18.29 20.68
N LYS A 65 5.88 -18.66 20.62
CA LYS A 65 7.01 -17.79 20.88
C LYS A 65 7.68 -17.43 19.57
N LYS A 66 8.04 -16.16 19.41
CA LYS A 66 8.86 -15.71 18.29
C LYS A 66 10.03 -14.89 18.80
N GLU A 67 11.22 -15.26 18.35
CA GLU A 67 12.42 -14.45 18.52
C GLU A 67 12.37 -13.28 17.55
N ILE A 68 12.50 -12.07 18.10
CA ILE A 68 12.51 -10.86 17.28
C ILE A 68 13.68 -10.00 17.74
N GLU A 69 14.37 -9.43 16.74
CA GLU A 69 15.47 -8.51 16.93
C GLU A 69 14.94 -7.09 17.06
N PHE A 70 15.10 -6.51 18.25
CA PHE A 70 14.89 -5.08 18.44
C PHE A 70 16.19 -4.32 18.19
N SER A 71 16.08 -3.16 17.55
CA SER A 71 17.15 -2.18 17.53
C SER A 71 17.18 -1.46 18.87
N SER A 72 18.37 -1.25 19.45
CA SER A 72 18.53 -0.61 20.76
C SER A 72 17.77 0.73 20.87
N PRO A 73 17.06 0.99 21.99
CA PRO A 73 16.27 2.21 22.22
C PRO A 73 17.00 3.54 21.99
N ASP A 74 18.33 3.56 22.08
CA ASP A 74 19.16 4.77 21.97
C ASP A 74 19.72 5.02 20.55
N GLY A 75 19.44 4.15 19.58
CA GLY A 75 19.96 4.28 18.21
C GLY A 75 21.48 4.12 18.08
N LEU A 76 22.19 3.94 19.19
CA LEU A 76 23.59 3.54 19.26
C LEU A 76 23.70 2.07 18.83
N ALA A 77 24.81 1.72 18.18
CA ALA A 77 25.13 0.37 17.69
C ALA A 77 25.35 -0.68 18.82
N ALA A 78 24.63 -0.56 19.93
CA ALA A 78 24.62 -1.50 21.03
C ALA A 78 23.65 -2.65 20.72
N GLY A 79 24.02 -3.51 19.76
CA GLY A 79 23.45 -4.85 19.56
C GLY A 79 21.95 -4.95 19.21
N THR A 80 21.58 -5.98 18.46
CA THR A 80 20.18 -6.41 18.37
C THR A 80 19.85 -7.25 19.60
N LEU A 81 18.89 -6.80 20.41
CA LEU A 81 18.39 -7.60 21.52
C LEU A 81 17.40 -8.62 20.96
N LYS A 82 17.82 -9.88 20.90
CA LYS A 82 16.93 -11.01 20.62
C LYS A 82 16.15 -11.33 21.88
N THR A 83 14.85 -11.13 21.82
CA THR A 83 13.97 -11.46 22.93
C THR A 83 12.81 -12.30 22.40
N GLU A 84 12.56 -13.43 23.08
CA GLU A 84 11.41 -14.27 22.82
C GLU A 84 10.16 -13.61 23.42
N TYR A 85 9.17 -13.32 22.59
CA TYR A 85 7.87 -12.88 23.05
C TYR A 85 6.80 -13.91 22.73
N THR A 86 5.82 -14.05 23.62
CA THR A 86 4.58 -14.74 23.33
C THR A 86 3.67 -13.84 22.50
N ILE A 87 2.86 -14.42 21.61
CA ILE A 87 1.92 -13.68 20.76
C ILE A 87 1.00 -12.73 21.57
N PRO A 88 0.41 -13.10 22.73
CA PRO A 88 -0.45 -12.19 23.49
C PRO A 88 0.32 -10.99 24.04
N LYS A 89 1.50 -11.23 24.61
CA LYS A 89 2.39 -10.18 25.11
C LYS A 89 2.83 -9.25 23.97
N TRP A 90 2.97 -9.78 22.76
CA TRP A 90 3.32 -9.01 21.57
C TRP A 90 2.18 -8.10 21.10
N VAL A 91 0.93 -8.57 21.17
CA VAL A 91 -0.26 -7.75 20.90
C VAL A 91 -0.41 -6.62 21.92
N GLU A 92 -0.13 -6.91 23.19
CA GLU A 92 -0.10 -5.88 24.26
C GLU A 92 0.98 -4.84 24.00
N TYR A 93 2.22 -5.27 23.70
CA TYR A 93 3.31 -4.38 23.32
C TYR A 93 2.94 -3.48 22.13
N TYR A 94 2.31 -4.06 21.10
CA TYR A 94 1.85 -3.31 19.94
C TYR A 94 0.79 -2.26 20.30
N ARG A 95 -0.18 -2.61 21.17
CA ARG A 95 -1.20 -1.69 21.67
C ARG A 95 -0.58 -0.56 22.50
N GLU A 96 0.38 -0.88 23.35
CA GLU A 96 1.11 0.09 24.16
C GLU A 96 1.86 1.10 23.28
N LYS A 97 2.58 0.61 22.25
CA LYS A 97 3.28 1.47 21.30
C LYS A 97 2.35 2.40 20.51
N LEU A 98 1.17 1.92 20.13
CA LEU A 98 0.15 2.77 19.51
C LEU A 98 -0.33 3.86 20.47
N ALA A 99 -0.56 3.52 21.74
CA ALA A 99 -0.95 4.49 22.77
C ALA A 99 0.17 5.51 23.06
N GLU A 100 1.43 5.08 23.02
CA GLU A 100 2.60 5.96 23.17
C GLU A 100 2.66 7.00 22.05
N VAL A 101 2.43 6.60 20.79
CA VAL A 101 2.35 7.55 19.65
C VAL A 101 1.24 8.57 19.83
N GLU A 102 0.10 8.17 20.40
CA GLU A 102 -1.02 9.08 20.66
C GLU A 102 -0.70 10.07 21.79
N LYS A 103 -0.04 9.61 22.86
CA LYS A 103 0.45 10.48 23.95
C LYS A 103 1.44 11.51 23.43
N VAL A 104 2.48 11.08 22.70
CA VAL A 104 3.49 11.98 22.14
C VAL A 104 2.87 12.97 21.14
N ARG A 105 1.84 12.57 20.40
CA ARG A 105 1.10 13.50 19.52
C ARG A 105 0.25 14.51 20.29
N GLY A 106 -0.31 14.12 21.44
CA GLY A 106 -1.15 14.98 22.29
C GLY A 106 -0.34 15.96 23.14
N GLU A 107 0.89 15.60 23.52
CA GLU A 107 1.81 16.46 24.26
C GLU A 107 2.43 17.53 23.33
N ASN A 108 1.87 18.73 23.31
CA ASN A 108 2.43 19.85 22.56
C ASN A 108 3.54 20.54 23.39
N ARG A 109 4.74 19.95 23.45
CA ARG A 109 5.89 20.54 24.13
C ARG A 109 6.46 21.71 23.30
N GLY A 110 6.75 22.83 23.97
CA GLY A 110 6.94 24.17 23.37
C GLY A 110 8.10 24.40 22.38
N TRP A 111 8.23 25.67 21.98
CA TRP A 111 8.47 26.22 20.63
C TRP A 111 9.75 25.90 19.82
N ALA A 112 10.71 25.10 20.29
CA ALA A 112 11.94 24.86 19.50
C ALA A 112 12.55 23.46 19.67
N LEU A 113 13.08 23.13 20.85
CA LEU A 113 13.78 21.84 21.07
C LEU A 113 12.83 20.65 21.28
N GLY A 114 11.59 20.89 21.72
CA GLY A 114 10.59 19.83 21.92
C GLY A 114 10.15 19.21 20.60
N LYS A 115 9.86 20.04 19.59
CA LYS A 115 9.29 19.59 18.31
C LYS A 115 10.19 18.64 17.53
N ASP A 116 11.48 18.92 17.45
CA ASP A 116 12.42 18.06 16.71
C ASP A 116 12.66 16.73 17.45
N LEU A 117 12.73 16.78 18.78
CA LEU A 117 12.85 15.58 19.62
C LEU A 117 11.59 14.70 19.53
N ASP A 118 10.41 15.31 19.57
CA ASP A 118 9.13 14.63 19.44
C ASP A 118 8.95 14.07 18.03
N LYS A 119 9.42 14.76 16.99
CA LYS A 119 9.46 14.25 15.61
C LYS A 119 10.36 13.02 15.49
N ALA A 120 11.56 13.05 16.06
CA ALA A 120 12.49 11.92 16.08
C ALA A 120 11.91 10.73 16.85
N ARG A 121 11.31 10.97 18.03
CA ARG A 121 10.62 9.94 18.83
C ARG A 121 9.44 9.33 18.08
N LEU A 122 8.59 10.16 17.46
CA LEU A 122 7.47 9.69 16.64
C LEU A 122 7.94 8.85 15.45
N ALA A 123 9.07 9.21 14.83
CA ALA A 123 9.65 8.43 13.74
C ALA A 123 10.15 7.06 14.23
N ALA A 124 10.87 7.03 15.36
CA ALA A 124 11.34 5.79 15.98
C ALA A 124 10.17 4.87 16.36
N LEU A 125 9.16 5.40 17.07
CA LEU A 125 7.95 4.65 17.46
C LEU A 125 7.18 4.12 16.25
N LYS A 126 7.01 4.92 15.20
CA LYS A 126 6.36 4.47 13.97
C LYS A 126 7.15 3.34 13.30
N SER A 127 8.47 3.42 13.29
CA SER A 127 9.31 2.37 12.71
C SER A 127 9.17 1.05 13.48
N GLU A 128 9.08 1.11 14.81
CA GLU A 128 8.81 -0.05 15.66
C GLU A 128 7.42 -0.64 15.38
N ILE A 129 6.38 0.20 15.34
CA ILE A 129 5.00 -0.21 15.00
C ILE A 129 4.96 -0.92 13.66
N VAL A 130 5.64 -0.40 12.63
CA VAL A 130 5.68 -1.04 11.30
C VAL A 130 6.36 -2.40 11.36
N LYS A 131 7.48 -2.54 12.08
CA LYS A 131 8.16 -3.82 12.29
C LYS A 131 7.26 -4.82 13.01
N THR A 132 6.68 -4.42 14.14
CA THR A 132 5.76 -5.24 14.95
C THR A 132 4.55 -5.69 14.14
N ARG A 133 3.93 -4.77 13.39
CA ARG A 133 2.79 -5.07 12.51
C ARG A 133 3.15 -6.09 11.45
N ARG A 134 4.28 -5.91 10.75
CA ARG A 134 4.75 -6.83 9.71
C ARG A 134 4.91 -8.25 10.28
N VAL A 135 5.56 -8.38 11.43
CA VAL A 135 5.79 -9.69 12.05
C VAL A 135 4.47 -10.37 12.42
N LEU A 136 3.52 -9.63 13.00
CA LEU A 136 2.19 -10.13 13.32
C LEU A 136 1.43 -10.59 12.06
N GLN A 137 1.51 -9.80 10.98
CA GLN A 137 0.89 -10.14 9.71
C GLN A 137 1.50 -11.40 9.09
N GLU A 138 2.83 -11.53 9.10
CA GLU A 138 3.55 -12.71 8.59
C GLU A 138 3.14 -13.98 9.32
N GLU A 139 3.04 -13.93 10.65
CA GLU A 139 2.58 -15.06 11.44
C GLU A 139 1.14 -15.43 11.13
N LEU A 140 0.26 -14.44 11.03
CA LEU A 140 -1.15 -14.64 10.72
C LEU A 140 -1.31 -15.26 9.31
N GLU A 141 -0.57 -14.77 8.31
CA GLU A 141 -0.54 -15.36 6.96
C GLU A 141 0.06 -16.77 6.96
N THR A 142 1.01 -17.08 7.85
CA THR A 142 1.55 -18.44 8.02
C THR A 142 0.47 -19.41 8.53
N GLN A 143 -0.34 -18.98 9.50
CA GLN A 143 -1.46 -19.79 10.00
C GLN A 143 -2.56 -19.96 8.93
N LYS A 144 -2.87 -18.90 8.18
CA LYS A 144 -3.86 -18.93 7.09
C LYS A 144 -3.41 -19.84 5.94
N SER A 145 -2.15 -19.74 5.52
CA SER A 145 -1.61 -20.59 4.47
C SER A 145 -1.50 -22.05 4.90
N ALA A 146 -1.19 -22.33 6.17
CA ALA A 146 -1.22 -23.69 6.72
C ALA A 146 -2.64 -24.31 6.62
N LEU A 147 -3.67 -23.55 7.01
CA LEU A 147 -5.07 -23.97 6.83
C LEU A 147 -5.39 -24.21 5.36
N ALA A 148 -5.03 -23.26 4.49
CA ALA A 148 -5.28 -23.38 3.05
C ALA A 148 -4.61 -24.61 2.45
N ASN A 149 -3.38 -24.93 2.87
CA ASN A 149 -2.64 -26.11 2.40
C ASN A 149 -3.28 -27.42 2.86
N GLU A 150 -3.71 -27.52 4.13
CA GLU A 150 -4.41 -28.71 4.63
C GLU A 150 -5.72 -28.94 3.89
N ILE A 151 -6.47 -27.85 3.61
CA ILE A 151 -7.69 -27.93 2.83
C ILE A 151 -7.36 -28.37 1.39
N GLN A 152 -6.39 -27.72 0.72
CA GLN A 152 -5.99 -28.06 -0.64
C GLN A 152 -5.53 -29.51 -0.82
N LYS A 153 -5.00 -30.19 0.21
CA LYS A 153 -4.69 -31.63 0.12
C LYS A 153 -5.91 -32.49 -0.16
N ASN A 154 -7.08 -32.07 0.31
CA ASN A 154 -8.35 -32.81 0.22
C ASN A 154 -9.19 -32.42 -1.01
N LEU A 155 -8.75 -31.42 -1.79
CA LEU A 155 -9.43 -30.93 -3.00
C LEU A 155 -8.87 -31.57 -4.28
N THR A 156 -9.74 -31.76 -5.27
CA THR A 156 -9.38 -32.26 -6.62
C THR A 156 -8.63 -31.19 -7.43
N ALA A 157 -7.85 -31.60 -8.45
CA ALA A 157 -7.09 -30.67 -9.30
C ALA A 157 -7.98 -29.60 -9.97
N ASP A 158 -9.18 -29.97 -10.41
CA ASP A 158 -10.14 -29.04 -11.02
C ASP A 158 -10.72 -28.03 -10.03
N GLN A 159 -10.92 -28.44 -8.77
CA GLN A 159 -11.40 -27.56 -7.69
C GLN A 159 -10.33 -26.54 -7.29
N LYS A 160 -9.04 -26.92 -7.32
CA LYS A 160 -7.91 -26.02 -7.06
C LYS A 160 -7.84 -24.88 -8.08
N ASN A 161 -8.10 -25.18 -9.34
CA ASN A 161 -8.06 -24.19 -10.42
C ASN A 161 -9.19 -23.15 -10.29
N LYS A 162 -10.36 -23.54 -9.78
CA LYS A 162 -11.50 -22.64 -9.49
C LYS A 162 -11.25 -21.75 -8.27
N ALA A 163 -10.59 -22.26 -7.23
CA ALA A 163 -10.25 -21.52 -6.01
C ALA A 163 -9.31 -20.31 -6.27
N ILE A 164 -8.42 -20.42 -7.26
CA ILE A 164 -7.49 -19.35 -7.63
C ILE A 164 -8.24 -18.15 -8.24
N THR A 165 -9.41 -18.39 -8.87
CA THR A 165 -10.18 -17.37 -9.59
C THR A 165 -11.10 -16.55 -8.68
N GLU A 166 -11.47 -17.08 -7.51
CA GLU A 166 -12.51 -16.52 -6.64
C GLU A 166 -12.03 -15.53 -5.57
N LYS A 167 -10.71 -15.27 -5.47
CA LYS A 167 -10.22 -14.19 -4.60
C LYS A 167 -10.55 -12.80 -5.20
N ALA A 168 -11.74 -12.63 -5.76
CA ALA A 168 -12.34 -11.37 -6.14
C ALA A 168 -12.80 -10.67 -4.87
N LYS A 169 -11.86 -10.00 -4.19
CA LYS A 169 -12.22 -8.96 -3.23
C LYS A 169 -13.01 -7.91 -4.01
N ASN A 170 -14.24 -7.61 -3.59
CA ASN A 170 -15.03 -6.53 -4.18
C ASN A 170 -14.14 -5.29 -4.37
N PRO A 171 -14.03 -4.73 -5.58
CA PRO A 171 -13.08 -3.66 -5.85
C PRO A 171 -13.48 -2.45 -5.01
N GLY A 172 -12.67 -2.15 -3.99
CA GLY A 172 -12.84 -0.94 -3.20
C GLY A 172 -12.53 0.32 -4.01
N PRO A 173 -12.85 1.51 -3.50
CA PRO A 173 -12.56 2.77 -4.18
C PRO A 173 -11.07 2.93 -4.54
N ILE A 174 -10.18 2.37 -3.73
CA ILE A 174 -8.73 2.36 -3.97
C ILE A 174 -8.36 1.62 -5.26
N TYR A 175 -9.08 0.53 -5.60
CA TYR A 175 -8.83 -0.22 -6.83
C TYR A 175 -9.08 0.63 -8.09
N TRP A 176 -10.15 1.42 -8.07
CA TRP A 176 -10.49 2.31 -9.17
C TRP A 176 -9.49 3.45 -9.32
N ILE A 177 -9.09 4.06 -8.20
CA ILE A 177 -8.09 5.14 -8.19
C ILE A 177 -6.74 4.63 -8.74
N ASP A 178 -6.32 3.43 -8.34
CA ASP A 178 -5.09 2.79 -8.81
C ASP A 178 -5.15 2.54 -10.33
N ARG A 179 -6.23 1.92 -10.82
CA ARG A 179 -6.50 1.73 -12.25
C ARG A 179 -6.47 3.04 -13.03
N MET A 180 -7.16 4.08 -12.56
CA MET A 180 -7.21 5.39 -13.22
C MET A 180 -5.82 6.03 -13.28
N THR A 181 -5.03 5.90 -12.21
CA THR A 181 -3.67 6.44 -12.15
C THR A 181 -2.75 5.74 -13.15
N ILE A 182 -2.80 4.39 -13.20
CA ILE A 182 -2.03 3.59 -14.15
C ILE A 182 -2.37 4.00 -15.59
N TRP A 183 -3.66 3.91 -15.97
CA TRP A 183 -4.08 4.24 -17.33
C TRP A 183 -3.85 5.72 -17.68
N GLY A 184 -4.00 6.63 -16.72
CA GLY A 184 -3.76 8.05 -16.90
C GLY A 184 -2.30 8.38 -17.23
N ILE A 185 -1.36 7.88 -16.44
CA ILE A 185 0.09 8.10 -16.69
C ILE A 185 0.51 7.41 -17.98
N THR A 186 0.04 6.17 -18.24
CA THR A 186 0.34 5.45 -19.48
C THR A 186 -0.15 6.22 -20.70
N ALA A 187 -1.37 6.78 -20.67
CA ALA A 187 -1.92 7.57 -21.77
C ALA A 187 -1.13 8.87 -22.00
N ILE A 188 -0.75 9.59 -20.92
CA ILE A 188 0.07 10.81 -21.00
C ILE A 188 1.45 10.48 -21.62
N GLY A 189 2.11 9.44 -21.13
CA GLY A 189 3.41 9.01 -21.65
C GLY A 189 3.32 8.56 -23.10
N ALA A 190 2.33 7.75 -23.46
CA ALA A 190 2.11 7.31 -24.83
C ALA A 190 1.83 8.48 -25.79
N GLY A 191 1.02 9.46 -25.37
CA GLY A 191 0.75 10.67 -26.16
C GLY A 191 2.01 11.49 -26.43
N LEU A 192 2.89 11.63 -25.42
CA LEU A 192 4.17 12.32 -25.58
C LEU A 192 5.16 11.55 -26.45
N PHE A 193 5.26 10.22 -26.30
CA PHE A 193 6.15 9.38 -27.12
C PHE A 193 5.73 9.32 -28.58
N LEU A 194 4.43 9.15 -28.84
CA LEU A 194 3.89 9.12 -30.20
C LEU A 194 3.79 10.53 -30.82
N GLY A 195 3.92 11.57 -30.01
CA GLY A 195 3.74 12.95 -30.46
C GLY A 195 2.30 13.26 -30.86
N ALA A 196 1.32 12.59 -30.24
CA ALA A 196 -0.11 12.76 -30.47
C ALA A 196 -0.77 13.50 -29.29
N PHE A 197 -1.59 14.50 -29.57
CA PHE A 197 -2.19 15.42 -28.60
C PHE A 197 -1.16 16.01 -27.63
N THR A 198 0.03 16.40 -28.10
CA THR A 198 1.18 16.69 -27.23
C THR A 198 0.92 17.78 -26.20
N ARG A 199 0.14 18.80 -26.57
CA ARG A 199 -0.23 19.89 -25.64
C ARG A 199 -1.17 19.39 -24.54
N LEU A 200 -2.15 18.56 -24.87
CA LEU A 200 -3.08 17.99 -23.88
C LEU A 200 -2.34 16.99 -22.98
N ALA A 201 -1.46 16.17 -23.56
CA ALA A 201 -0.62 15.24 -22.80
C ALA A 201 0.32 15.97 -21.84
N ALA A 202 0.96 17.07 -22.29
CA ALA A 202 1.83 17.89 -21.45
C ALA A 202 1.05 18.57 -20.30
N TRP A 203 -0.14 19.13 -20.57
CA TRP A 203 -1.02 19.67 -19.52
C TRP A 203 -1.47 18.59 -18.53
N GLY A 204 -1.84 17.40 -19.01
CA GLY A 204 -2.18 16.26 -18.16
C GLY A 204 -1.01 15.85 -17.26
N GLY A 205 0.20 15.81 -17.80
CA GLY A 205 1.43 15.55 -17.05
C GLY A 205 1.70 16.61 -15.97
N ILE A 206 1.55 17.89 -16.29
CA ILE A 206 1.70 19.01 -15.33
C ILE A 206 0.70 18.86 -14.18
N VAL A 207 -0.58 18.63 -14.48
CA VAL A 207 -1.63 18.48 -13.46
C VAL A 207 -1.35 17.26 -12.58
N PHE A 208 -0.96 16.13 -13.18
CA PHE A 208 -0.62 14.92 -12.43
C PHE A 208 0.58 15.15 -11.50
N LEU A 209 1.67 15.75 -11.99
CA LEU A 209 2.85 16.07 -11.20
C LEU A 209 2.55 17.11 -10.11
N ALA A 210 1.66 18.07 -10.37
CA ALA A 210 1.23 19.04 -9.37
C ALA A 210 0.45 18.36 -8.25
N MET A 211 -0.48 17.47 -8.59
CA MET A 211 -1.25 16.71 -7.60
C MET A 211 -0.34 15.87 -6.71
N THR A 212 0.68 15.20 -7.29
CA THR A 212 1.65 14.42 -6.50
C THR A 212 2.54 15.30 -5.64
N TYR A 213 3.00 16.45 -6.15
CA TYR A 213 3.78 17.43 -5.38
C TYR A 213 2.99 17.99 -4.19
N PHE A 214 1.72 18.35 -4.36
CA PHE A 214 0.89 18.88 -3.27
C PHE A 214 0.50 17.82 -2.23
N THR A 215 0.48 16.54 -2.60
CA THR A 215 0.17 15.45 -1.66
C THR A 215 1.29 15.25 -0.64
N VAL A 216 2.55 15.36 -1.08
CA VAL A 216 3.74 15.22 -0.21
C VAL A 216 4.78 16.28 -0.59
N PRO A 217 4.58 17.56 -0.20
CA PRO A 217 5.50 18.62 -0.56
C PRO A 217 6.83 18.44 0.20
N PRO A 218 7.99 18.68 -0.45
CA PRO A 218 9.32 18.50 0.15
C PRO A 218 9.67 19.70 1.05
N PHE A 219 8.84 20.01 2.04
CA PHE A 219 9.11 21.11 2.97
C PHE A 219 10.05 20.68 4.10
N PRO A 220 10.98 21.56 4.54
CA PRO A 220 11.99 21.20 5.52
C PRO A 220 11.41 20.82 6.90
N TRP A 221 10.21 21.30 7.23
CA TRP A 221 9.52 20.95 8.48
C TRP A 221 8.74 19.64 8.41
N LEU A 222 8.43 19.11 7.22
CA LEU A 222 7.70 17.84 7.06
C LEU A 222 8.62 16.62 7.28
N PRO A 223 8.07 15.44 7.67
CA PRO A 223 8.87 14.23 7.76
C PRO A 223 9.37 13.82 6.37
N VAL A 224 10.67 13.53 6.29
CA VAL A 224 11.30 13.06 5.04
C VAL A 224 10.72 11.69 4.68
N PRO A 225 10.25 11.46 3.45
CA PRO A 225 9.83 10.15 3.00
C PRO A 225 10.96 9.12 3.18
N PRO A 226 10.65 7.87 3.60
CA PRO A 226 11.67 6.84 3.85
C PRO A 226 12.45 6.43 2.60
N ILE A 227 11.95 6.74 1.40
CA ILE A 227 12.60 6.49 0.10
C ILE A 227 12.81 7.85 -0.56
N ASN A 228 13.79 8.62 -0.09
CA ASN A 228 14.16 9.90 -0.69
C ASN A 228 15.53 9.78 -1.37
N GLU A 229 15.61 10.25 -2.61
CA GLU A 229 16.85 10.26 -3.43
C GLU A 229 17.83 11.39 -3.05
N GLY A 230 17.45 12.27 -2.10
CA GLY A 230 18.29 13.39 -1.63
C GLY A 230 17.62 14.28 -0.58
N ASN A 231 18.34 15.33 -0.16
CA ASN A 231 17.83 16.38 0.76
C ASN A 231 17.25 17.56 -0.05
N TYR A 232 15.95 17.50 -0.35
CA TYR A 232 15.23 18.55 -1.09
C TYR A 232 14.60 19.54 -0.13
N VAL A 233 14.88 20.83 -0.29
CA VAL A 233 14.29 21.89 0.56
C VAL A 233 12.99 22.46 -0.02
N PHE A 234 12.88 22.55 -1.35
CA PHE A 234 11.68 23.08 -2.03
C PHE A 234 11.44 22.45 -3.40
N ILE A 235 12.52 22.17 -4.14
CA ILE A 235 12.47 21.64 -5.51
C ILE A 235 12.84 20.16 -5.46
N ASN A 236 11.89 19.29 -5.77
CA ASN A 236 12.12 17.85 -5.99
C ASN A 236 12.11 17.53 -7.50
N LYS A 237 12.34 16.27 -7.84
CA LYS A 237 12.31 15.77 -9.22
C LYS A 237 10.98 16.10 -9.93
N ASN A 238 9.85 15.98 -9.23
CA ASN A 238 8.52 16.26 -9.79
C ASN A 238 8.40 17.71 -10.29
N VAL A 239 9.00 18.69 -9.57
CA VAL A 239 9.01 20.10 -10.01
C VAL A 239 9.87 20.27 -11.27
N VAL A 240 11.03 19.62 -11.33
CA VAL A 240 11.91 19.67 -12.51
C VAL A 240 11.21 19.04 -13.72
N GLU A 241 10.55 17.90 -13.54
CA GLU A 241 9.75 17.24 -14.58
C GLU A 241 8.56 18.08 -15.02
N MET A 242 7.90 18.78 -14.09
CA MET A 242 6.82 19.71 -14.41
C MET A 242 7.28 20.90 -15.24
N LEU A 243 8.46 21.46 -14.93
CA LEU A 243 9.07 22.53 -15.74
C LEU A 243 9.43 22.03 -17.14
N ALA A 244 9.95 20.81 -17.25
CA ALA A 244 10.21 20.18 -18.56
C ALA A 244 8.92 20.00 -19.37
N MET A 245 7.85 19.52 -18.74
CA MET A 245 6.53 19.41 -19.37
C MET A 245 5.96 20.77 -19.77
N ALA A 246 6.16 21.82 -18.96
CA ALA A 246 5.74 23.18 -19.29
C ALA A 246 6.45 23.71 -20.54
N VAL A 247 7.76 23.46 -20.67
CA VAL A 247 8.52 23.79 -21.89
C VAL A 247 7.97 23.03 -23.10
N ILE A 248 7.61 21.76 -22.95
CA ILE A 248 6.98 20.96 -24.03
C ILE A 248 5.58 21.49 -24.36
N ALA A 249 4.81 21.96 -23.38
CA ALA A 249 3.48 22.53 -23.60
C ALA A 249 3.54 23.85 -24.38
N THR A 250 4.55 24.70 -24.13
CA THR A 250 4.73 25.98 -24.81
C THR A 250 5.42 25.84 -26.16
N THR A 251 6.30 24.85 -26.29
CA THR A 251 7.03 24.60 -27.53
C THR A 251 6.17 23.75 -28.46
N ASN A 252 6.01 24.14 -29.72
CA ASN A 252 5.12 23.45 -30.66
C ASN A 252 5.72 22.14 -31.21
N THR A 253 6.39 21.35 -30.36
CA THR A 253 7.16 20.14 -30.72
C THR A 253 6.31 19.08 -31.41
N GLY A 254 5.04 18.94 -31.00
CA GLY A 254 4.09 18.00 -31.61
C GLY A 254 3.82 18.26 -33.09
N LYS A 255 3.82 19.53 -33.53
CA LYS A 255 3.61 19.87 -34.95
C LYS A 255 4.86 19.74 -35.81
N ILE A 256 6.04 19.74 -35.18
CA ILE A 256 7.33 19.73 -35.89
C ILE A 256 7.85 18.29 -36.04
N VAL A 257 7.69 17.45 -35.01
CA VAL A 257 8.29 16.09 -34.96
C VAL A 257 7.27 15.00 -34.58
N GLY A 258 6.03 15.37 -34.22
CA GLY A 258 5.02 14.44 -33.72
C GLY A 258 3.96 14.02 -34.75
N LEU A 259 3.20 12.97 -34.40
CA LEU A 259 2.05 12.50 -35.16
C LEU A 259 0.97 13.59 -35.32
N ASP A 260 0.91 14.57 -34.41
CA ASP A 260 0.05 15.76 -34.53
C ASP A 260 0.32 16.57 -35.80
N GLY A 261 1.59 16.66 -36.25
CA GLY A 261 1.95 17.30 -37.52
C GLY A 261 1.49 16.49 -38.74
N LEU A 262 1.59 15.16 -38.66
CA LEU A 262 1.20 14.24 -39.74
C LEU A 262 -0.33 14.20 -39.91
N ILE A 263 -1.09 14.15 -38.80
CA ILE A 263 -2.56 14.20 -38.83
C ILE A 263 -3.03 15.56 -39.39
N ALA A 264 -2.41 16.67 -39.01
CA ALA A 264 -2.72 17.99 -39.57
C ALA A 264 -2.39 18.11 -41.07
N HIS A 265 -1.39 17.35 -41.55
CA HIS A 265 -1.03 17.28 -42.97
C HIS A 265 -2.02 16.43 -43.78
N PHE A 266 -2.45 15.27 -43.25
CA PHE A 266 -3.38 14.36 -43.93
C PHE A 266 -4.86 14.79 -43.81
N PHE A 267 -5.24 15.50 -42.74
CA PHE A 267 -6.58 16.07 -42.54
C PHE A 267 -6.49 17.61 -42.41
N PRO A 268 -6.49 18.36 -43.52
CA PRO A 268 -6.26 19.82 -43.54
C PRO A 268 -7.44 20.68 -43.03
N CYS A 269 -8.29 20.15 -42.14
CA CYS A 269 -9.56 20.80 -41.82
C CYS A 269 -9.48 22.03 -40.89
N CYS A 270 -8.34 22.40 -40.32
CA CYS A 270 -8.23 23.67 -39.56
C CYS A 270 -6.78 24.11 -39.39
N GLY A 271 -6.23 24.84 -40.36
CA GLY A 271 -4.89 25.41 -40.20
C GLY A 271 -4.27 26.07 -41.43
N LYS A 272 -4.87 27.12 -41.98
CA LYS A 272 -4.11 28.15 -42.72
C LYS A 272 -4.21 29.47 -41.95
N PRO A 273 -3.11 30.03 -41.41
CA PRO A 273 -2.99 31.47 -41.34
C PRO A 273 -2.69 31.97 -42.75
N THR A 274 -3.70 32.55 -43.42
CA THR A 274 -3.47 33.39 -44.59
C THR A 274 -2.85 34.70 -44.11
N ASN A 275 -1.54 34.86 -44.24
CA ASN A 275 -0.96 36.19 -44.30
C ASN A 275 -1.22 36.72 -45.73
N PRO A 276 -1.85 37.89 -45.92
CA PRO A 276 -1.89 38.53 -47.23
C PRO A 276 -0.50 39.12 -47.57
N PRO A 277 -0.03 39.03 -48.83
CA PRO A 277 1.18 39.73 -49.26
C PRO A 277 0.97 41.25 -49.33
N PRO A 278 2.06 42.05 -49.30
CA PRO A 278 2.02 43.52 -49.31
C PRO A 278 1.44 44.11 -50.60
#